data_AF-A0A1I7VL02-F1
#
_entry.id   AF-A0A1I7VL02-F1
#
_cell.length_a   1.000
_cell.length_b   1.000
_cell.length_c   1.000
_cell.angle_alpha   90.00
_cell.angle_beta   90.00
_cell.angle_gamma   90.00
#
_symmetry.space_group_name_H-M   'P 1'
#
loop_
_entity.id
_entity.type
_entity.pdbx_description
1 polymer ?
#
loop_
_entity_poly.entity_id
_entity_poly.type
_entity_poly.pdbx_seq_one_letter_code
_entity_poly.pdbx_strand_id
1 'polypeptide(L)'
;MSSQELSRIAKSLITVTDLEEVKRRVRQLWKDGQLEKLQAAKLIRRWRSRQWQNKQKENREALINSLSARLDAAEEQTLDDVKQLINEYLVSGKIAYEDGALLIKKWRKRQSRRIKRQLEKGNKSCCFFCRQTGHKFSECPERDDEIMGSGICFKCGSTEHISSRCHRKNVRGFPYATCFVCRQQGHLSRDCDKNANGIYPDGGSCNLCGSQKHLKKHCPLKKDTDDNSQTESLVVARNNAAGGDDDLPYIENSAVNIKITKKLERKVVHV
;
A
#
# COMPACT_ATOMS: atom_id res chain seq x y z
N MET A 1 37.82 25.36 -27.30
CA MET A 1 36.80 25.38 -26.22
C MET A 1 37.43 25.17 -24.86
N SER A 2 36.88 25.81 -23.83
CA SER A 2 37.32 25.59 -22.45
C SER A 2 36.84 24.24 -21.92
N SER A 3 37.52 23.71 -20.89
CA SER A 3 37.14 22.46 -20.22
C SER A 3 35.70 22.50 -19.67
N GLN A 4 35.23 23.67 -19.24
CA GLN A 4 33.89 23.87 -18.69
C GLN A 4 32.80 23.71 -19.77
N GLU A 5 33.03 24.22 -20.98
CA GLU A 5 32.07 24.12 -22.09
C GLU A 5 31.96 22.68 -22.60
N LEU A 6 33.09 21.96 -22.70
CA LEU A 6 33.10 20.52 -23.01
C LEU A 6 32.32 19.71 -21.97
N SER A 7 32.38 20.10 -20.69
CA SER A 7 31.58 19.44 -19.66
C SER A 7 30.10 19.77 -19.75
N ARG A 8 29.71 20.97 -20.20
CA ARG A 8 28.30 21.32 -20.46
C ARG A 8 27.73 20.52 -21.63
N ILE A 9 28.48 20.41 -22.73
CA ILE A 9 28.11 19.58 -23.88
C ILE A 9 28.02 18.10 -23.47
N ALA A 10 28.97 17.61 -22.68
CA ALA A 10 28.90 16.23 -22.17
C ALA A 10 27.61 16.00 -21.36
N LYS A 11 27.18 16.97 -20.54
CA LYS A 11 25.92 16.86 -19.77
C LYS A 11 24.68 16.84 -20.66
N SER A 12 24.63 17.68 -21.70
CA SER A 12 23.48 17.70 -22.62
C SER A 12 23.37 16.45 -23.48
N LEU A 13 24.48 15.75 -23.72
CA LEU A 13 24.49 14.48 -24.46
C LEU A 13 24.06 13.29 -23.57
N ILE A 14 24.21 13.36 -22.25
CA ILE A 14 23.87 12.24 -21.34
C ILE A 14 22.38 11.86 -21.40
N THR A 15 21.49 12.82 -21.62
CA THR A 15 20.05 12.58 -21.69
C THR A 15 19.61 11.93 -23.01
N VAL A 16 20.48 11.93 -24.02
CA VAL A 16 20.22 11.26 -25.30
C VAL A 16 20.52 9.77 -25.12
N THR A 17 19.56 8.91 -25.49
CA THR A 17 19.65 7.45 -25.38
C THR A 17 20.23 6.80 -26.63
N ASP A 18 20.00 7.39 -27.81
CA ASP A 18 20.48 6.87 -29.09
C ASP A 18 21.93 7.33 -29.42
N LEU A 19 22.76 6.37 -29.83
CA LEU A 19 24.16 6.61 -30.18
C LEU A 19 24.30 7.37 -31.51
N GLU A 20 23.42 7.14 -32.49
CA GLU A 20 23.52 7.81 -33.78
C GLU A 20 23.17 9.29 -33.68
N GLU A 21 22.17 9.63 -32.87
CA GLU A 21 21.86 11.01 -32.52
C GLU A 21 23.03 11.73 -31.83
N VAL A 22 23.71 11.07 -30.89
CA VAL A 22 24.90 11.63 -30.23
C VAL A 22 26.03 11.84 -31.24
N LYS A 23 26.30 10.85 -32.11
CA LYS A 23 27.31 11.00 -33.17
C LYS A 23 26.95 12.13 -34.13
N ARG A 24 25.67 12.31 -34.47
CA ARG A 24 25.19 13.40 -35.35
C ARG A 24 25.46 14.76 -34.70
N ARG A 25 25.08 14.94 -33.43
CA ARG A 25 25.34 16.19 -32.68
C ARG A 25 26.84 16.49 -32.55
N VAL A 26 27.64 15.49 -32.19
CA VAL A 26 29.10 15.65 -32.07
C VAL A 26 29.75 15.96 -33.43
N ARG A 27 29.27 15.34 -34.53
CA ARG A 27 29.72 15.66 -35.88
C ARG A 27 29.35 17.08 -36.30
N GLN A 28 28.17 17.56 -35.92
CA GLN A 28 27.75 18.94 -36.20
C GLN A 28 28.66 19.95 -35.50
N LEU A 29 28.92 19.76 -34.21
CA LEU A 29 29.85 20.61 -33.44
C LEU A 29 31.29 20.59 -33.99
N TRP A 30 31.70 19.47 -34.59
CA TRP A 30 32.99 19.39 -35.28
C TRP A 30 32.99 20.16 -36.61
N LYS A 31 31.91 20.05 -37.40
CA LYS A 31 31.74 20.80 -38.66
C LYS A 31 31.67 22.30 -38.43
N ASP A 32 31.04 22.73 -37.35
CA ASP A 32 30.91 24.13 -36.96
C ASP A 32 32.24 24.71 -36.42
N GLY A 33 33.33 23.93 -36.43
CA GLY A 33 34.67 24.35 -35.98
C GLY A 33 34.79 24.51 -34.46
N GLN A 34 33.73 24.20 -33.72
CA GLN A 34 33.69 24.39 -32.27
C GLN A 34 34.50 23.32 -31.52
N LEU A 35 34.71 22.15 -32.11
CA LEU A 35 35.23 20.98 -31.40
C LEU A 35 36.36 20.29 -32.17
N GLU A 36 37.47 19.93 -31.50
CA GLU A 36 38.56 19.19 -32.16
C GLU A 36 38.24 17.69 -32.30
N LYS A 37 38.83 17.01 -33.29
CA LYS A 37 38.63 15.57 -33.54
C LYS A 37 38.87 14.69 -32.30
N LEU A 38 39.91 14.98 -31.53
CA LEU A 38 40.23 14.27 -30.27
C LEU A 38 39.17 14.52 -29.18
N GLN A 39 38.66 15.74 -29.09
CA GLN A 39 37.61 16.12 -28.14
C GLN A 39 36.28 15.45 -28.49
N ALA A 40 35.96 15.35 -29.78
CA ALA A 40 34.76 14.67 -30.28
C ALA A 40 34.78 13.18 -29.92
N ALA A 41 35.91 12.49 -30.16
CA ALA A 41 36.09 11.10 -29.77
C ALA A 41 36.03 10.89 -28.24
N LYS A 42 36.52 11.84 -27.45
CA LYS A 42 36.47 11.81 -25.98
C LYS A 42 35.03 11.94 -25.48
N LEU A 43 34.21 12.81 -26.08
CA LEU A 43 32.78 12.96 -25.74
C LEU A 43 32.00 11.67 -25.97
N ILE A 44 32.17 11.02 -27.13
CA ILE A 44 31.47 9.77 -27.45
C ILE A 44 31.89 8.65 -26.49
N ARG A 45 33.18 8.49 -26.18
CA ARG A 45 33.65 7.50 -25.20
C ARG A 45 33.07 7.74 -23.81
N ARG A 46 33.05 9.00 -23.35
CA ARG A 46 32.49 9.40 -22.06
C ARG A 46 30.98 9.11 -22.00
N TRP A 47 30.25 9.40 -23.08
CA TRP A 47 28.83 9.08 -23.20
C TRP A 47 28.59 7.57 -23.11
N ARG A 48 29.32 6.75 -23.87
CA ARG A 48 29.18 5.27 -23.83
C ARG A 48 29.43 4.72 -22.44
N SER A 49 30.49 5.18 -21.77
CA SER A 49 30.81 4.78 -20.39
C SER A 49 29.68 5.17 -19.42
N ARG A 50 29.11 6.37 -19.57
CA ARG A 50 27.97 6.82 -18.75
C ARG A 50 26.71 5.99 -19.03
N GLN A 51 26.36 5.74 -20.28
CA GLN A 51 25.19 4.92 -20.62
C GLN A 51 25.32 3.49 -20.08
N TRP A 52 26.52 2.91 -20.17
CA TRP A 52 26.78 1.61 -19.56
C TRP A 52 26.57 1.66 -18.04
N GLN A 53 27.09 2.67 -17.34
CA GLN A 53 26.88 2.84 -15.89
C GLN A 53 25.39 3.04 -15.53
N ASN A 54 24.65 3.85 -16.31
CA ASN A 54 23.22 4.06 -16.11
C ASN A 54 22.44 2.76 -16.30
N LYS A 55 22.74 1.99 -17.36
CA LYS A 55 22.12 0.69 -17.61
C LYS A 55 22.40 -0.32 -16.48
N GLN A 56 23.62 -0.34 -15.93
CA GLN A 56 23.93 -1.18 -14.76
C GLN A 56 23.14 -0.75 -13.52
N LYS A 57 22.99 0.57 -13.30
CA LYS A 57 22.19 1.12 -12.21
C LYS A 57 20.71 0.76 -12.37
N GLU A 58 20.14 0.93 -13.55
CA GLU A 58 18.75 0.56 -13.88
C GLU A 58 18.51 -0.93 -13.67
N ASN A 59 19.41 -1.80 -14.15
CA ASN A 59 19.31 -3.24 -13.93
C ASN A 59 19.34 -3.59 -12.43
N ARG A 60 20.20 -2.93 -11.64
CA ARG A 60 20.26 -3.10 -10.18
C ARG A 60 18.97 -2.63 -9.51
N GLU A 61 18.46 -1.46 -9.88
CA GLU A 61 17.20 -0.93 -9.35
C GLU A 61 16.00 -1.82 -9.72
N ALA A 62 15.95 -2.34 -10.94
CA ALA A 62 14.92 -3.29 -11.38
C ALA A 62 14.96 -4.59 -10.57
N LEU A 63 16.15 -5.11 -10.27
CA LEU A 63 16.32 -6.27 -9.39
C LEU A 63 15.82 -5.98 -7.97
N ILE A 64 16.21 -4.85 -7.38
CA ILE A 64 15.77 -4.46 -6.03
C ILE A 64 14.23 -4.28 -5.99
N ASN A 65 13.64 -3.68 -7.02
CA ASN A 65 12.20 -3.47 -7.10
C ASN A 65 11.44 -4.79 -7.27
N SER A 66 11.92 -5.71 -8.12
CA SER A 66 11.30 -7.02 -8.28
C SER A 66 11.33 -7.83 -6.98
N LEU A 67 12.43 -7.77 -6.23
CA LEU A 67 12.54 -8.41 -4.92
C LEU A 67 11.63 -7.76 -3.88
N SER A 68 11.57 -6.43 -3.86
CA SER A 68 10.67 -5.69 -2.98
C SER A 68 9.20 -6.04 -3.23
N ALA A 69 8.81 -6.29 -4.49
CA ALA A 69 7.48 -6.74 -4.87
C ALA A 69 7.21 -8.18 -4.45
N ARG A 70 8.18 -9.09 -4.66
CA ARG A 70 8.06 -10.49 -4.22
C ARG A 70 7.90 -10.61 -2.69
N LEU A 71 8.61 -9.77 -1.93
CA LEU A 71 8.47 -9.67 -0.47
C LEU A 71 7.12 -9.11 -0.01
N ASP A 72 6.43 -8.34 -0.85
CA ASP A 72 5.08 -7.82 -0.54
C ASP A 72 3.96 -8.79 -0.91
N ALA A 73 4.19 -9.61 -1.94
CA ALA A 73 3.23 -10.57 -2.47
C ALA A 73 3.12 -11.83 -1.60
N ALA A 74 4.18 -12.19 -0.89
CA ALA A 74 4.11 -13.30 0.05
C ALA A 74 3.30 -12.91 1.29
N GLU A 75 2.18 -13.59 1.47
CA GLU A 75 1.32 -13.44 2.65
C GLU A 75 1.98 -14.12 3.85
N GLU A 76 1.88 -13.50 5.03
CA GLU A 76 2.28 -14.09 6.32
C GLU A 76 3.76 -14.51 6.49
N GLN A 77 4.70 -13.78 5.88
CA GLN A 77 6.12 -14.00 6.14
C GLN A 77 6.57 -13.48 7.50
N THR A 78 7.39 -14.27 8.20
CA THR A 78 8.12 -13.80 9.38
C THR A 78 9.33 -12.95 8.97
N LEU A 79 9.88 -12.18 9.92
CA LEU A 79 11.10 -11.40 9.67
C LEU A 79 12.28 -12.30 9.27
N ASP A 80 12.33 -13.52 9.80
CA ASP A 80 13.43 -14.45 9.58
C ASP A 80 13.37 -15.07 8.18
N ASP A 81 12.17 -15.37 7.68
CA ASP A 81 11.96 -15.79 6.28
C ASP A 81 12.47 -14.72 5.29
N VAL A 82 12.20 -13.44 5.60
CA VAL A 82 12.65 -12.30 4.79
C VAL A 82 14.17 -12.17 4.84
N LYS A 83 14.79 -12.30 6.02
CA LYS A 83 16.25 -12.30 6.16
C LYS A 83 16.88 -13.45 5.38
N GLN A 84 16.31 -14.65 5.47
CA GLN A 84 16.80 -15.84 4.78
C GLN A 84 16.75 -15.66 3.26
N LEU A 85 15.64 -15.17 2.72
CA LEU A 85 15.50 -14.89 1.29
C LEU A 85 16.52 -13.83 0.82
N ILE A 86 16.77 -12.79 1.61
CA ILE A 86 17.75 -11.77 1.27
C ILE A 86 19.18 -12.34 1.34
N ASN A 87 19.47 -13.17 2.35
CA ASN A 87 20.76 -13.85 2.47
C ASN A 87 21.07 -14.75 1.27
N GLU A 88 20.08 -15.45 0.70
CA GLU A 88 20.26 -16.23 -0.53
C GLU A 88 20.76 -15.36 -1.71
N TYR A 89 20.21 -14.14 -1.83
CA TYR A 89 20.61 -13.20 -2.88
C TYR A 89 21.96 -12.53 -2.61
N LEU A 90 22.35 -12.37 -1.34
CA LEU A 90 23.68 -11.92 -0.95
C LEU A 90 24.75 -12.99 -1.23
N VAL A 91 24.48 -14.26 -0.87
CA VAL A 91 25.40 -15.38 -1.10
C VAL A 91 25.59 -15.65 -2.59
N SER A 92 24.52 -15.54 -3.38
CA SER A 92 24.60 -15.65 -4.85
C SER A 92 25.22 -14.43 -5.54
N GLY A 93 25.59 -13.38 -4.80
CA GLY A 93 26.23 -12.18 -5.33
C GLY A 93 25.32 -11.32 -6.22
N LYS A 94 24.00 -11.57 -6.21
CA LYS A 94 23.02 -10.80 -6.99
C LYS A 94 22.79 -9.41 -6.41
N ILE A 95 23.05 -9.22 -5.11
CA ILE A 95 22.77 -8.00 -4.38
C ILE A 95 23.94 -7.67 -3.44
N ALA A 96 24.16 -6.38 -3.19
CA ALA A 96 25.11 -5.92 -2.18
C ALA A 96 24.49 -5.92 -0.77
N TYR A 97 25.32 -6.04 0.26
CA TYR A 97 24.87 -6.02 1.66
C TYR A 97 24.01 -4.78 2.00
N GLU A 98 24.38 -3.61 1.50
CA GLU A 98 23.66 -2.35 1.71
C GLU A 98 22.22 -2.39 1.17
N ASP A 99 22.04 -3.00 0.00
CA ASP A 99 20.72 -3.16 -0.61
C ASP A 99 19.86 -4.17 0.16
N GLY A 100 20.47 -5.27 0.63
CA GLY A 100 19.81 -6.24 1.48
C GLY A 100 19.30 -5.60 2.78
N ALA A 101 20.14 -4.83 3.46
CA ALA A 101 19.75 -4.10 4.67
C ALA A 101 18.62 -3.08 4.40
N LEU A 102 18.68 -2.38 3.27
CA LEU A 102 17.63 -1.44 2.86
C LEU A 102 16.29 -2.14 2.61
N LEU A 103 16.30 -3.30 1.95
CA LEU A 103 15.11 -4.11 1.68
C LEU A 103 14.44 -4.58 2.98
N ILE A 104 15.21 -5.09 3.95
CA ILE A 104 14.70 -5.49 5.27
C ILE A 104 14.04 -4.29 5.97
N LYS A 105 14.74 -3.14 6.02
CA LYS A 105 14.22 -1.92 6.67
C LYS A 105 12.92 -1.45 6.02
N LYS A 106 12.85 -1.41 4.68
CA LYS A 106 11.65 -1.02 3.92
C LYS A 106 10.50 -2.00 4.14
N TRP A 107 10.77 -3.30 4.14
CA TRP A 107 9.76 -4.33 4.41
C TRP A 107 9.18 -4.18 5.81
N ARG A 108 10.02 -4.08 6.85
CA ARG A 108 9.56 -3.88 8.24
C ARG A 108 8.65 -2.67 8.37
N LYS A 109 9.06 -1.51 7.82
CA LYS A 109 8.22 -0.29 7.82
C LYS A 109 6.89 -0.47 7.08
N ARG A 110 6.85 -1.26 6.00
CA ARG A 110 5.60 -1.56 5.29
C ARG A 110 4.69 -2.49 6.12
N GLN A 111 5.25 -3.55 6.69
CA GLN A 111 4.48 -4.49 7.53
C GLN A 111 3.90 -3.80 8.77
N SER A 112 4.69 -3.00 9.49
CA SER A 112 4.17 -2.23 10.63
C SER A 112 3.01 -1.31 10.24
N ARG A 113 3.08 -0.67 9.06
CA ARG A 113 1.97 0.14 8.53
C ARG A 113 0.75 -0.71 8.15
N ARG A 114 0.94 -1.91 7.60
CA ARG A 114 -0.14 -2.86 7.28
C ARG A 114 -0.86 -3.29 8.56
N ILE A 115 -0.13 -3.74 9.56
CA ILE A 115 -0.65 -4.13 10.88
C ILE A 115 -1.38 -2.97 11.55
N LYS A 116 -0.77 -1.77 11.57
CA LYS A 116 -1.40 -0.57 12.14
C LYS A 116 -2.75 -0.27 11.48
N ARG A 117 -2.85 -0.33 10.14
CA ARG A 117 -4.13 -0.13 9.43
C ARG A 117 -5.15 -1.21 9.74
N GLN A 118 -4.74 -2.46 9.88
CA GLN A 118 -5.64 -3.55 10.27
C GLN A 118 -6.19 -3.33 11.69
N LEU A 119 -5.31 -2.98 12.63
CA LEU A 119 -5.70 -2.66 14.01
C LEU A 119 -6.63 -1.43 14.06
N GLU A 120 -6.28 -0.35 13.36
CA GLU A 120 -7.16 0.83 13.27
C GLU A 120 -8.52 0.50 12.64
N LYS A 121 -8.55 -0.37 11.63
CA LYS A 121 -9.82 -0.81 11.01
C LYS A 121 -10.64 -1.67 11.97
N GLY A 122 -10.02 -2.53 12.76
CA GLY A 122 -10.68 -3.28 13.83
C GLY A 122 -11.22 -2.35 14.92
N ASN A 123 -10.39 -1.40 15.37
CA ASN A 123 -10.75 -0.42 16.38
C ASN A 123 -11.88 0.51 15.94
N LYS A 124 -11.91 0.88 14.65
CA LYS A 124 -12.99 1.67 14.05
C LYS A 124 -14.21 0.83 13.65
N SER A 125 -14.14 -0.49 13.68
CA SER A 125 -15.30 -1.33 13.38
C SER A 125 -16.20 -1.40 14.60
N CYS A 126 -17.47 -1.01 14.40
CA CYS A 126 -18.54 -1.15 15.36
C CYS A 126 -19.17 -2.55 15.27
N CYS A 127 -19.42 -3.16 16.42
CA CYS A 127 -20.15 -4.42 16.48
C CYS A 127 -21.60 -4.22 16.02
N PHE A 128 -22.10 -5.11 15.15
CA PHE A 128 -23.49 -5.02 14.66
C PHE A 128 -24.54 -5.34 15.73
N PHE A 129 -24.14 -5.96 16.83
CA PHE A 129 -25.02 -6.32 17.94
C PHE A 129 -25.05 -5.24 19.02
N CYS A 130 -23.98 -5.09 19.81
CA CYS A 130 -23.93 -4.14 20.91
C CYS A 130 -23.57 -2.70 20.49
N ARG A 131 -23.27 -2.45 19.20
CA ARG A 131 -22.85 -1.16 18.63
C ARG A 131 -21.58 -0.55 19.22
N GLN A 132 -20.89 -1.24 20.12
CA GLN A 132 -19.60 -0.81 20.65
C GLN A 132 -18.49 -0.98 19.60
N THR A 133 -17.52 -0.07 19.61
CA THR A 133 -16.34 -0.11 18.74
C THR A 133 -15.26 -1.03 19.31
N GLY A 134 -14.40 -1.58 18.45
CA GLY A 134 -13.23 -2.35 18.87
C GLY A 134 -13.34 -3.86 18.67
N HIS A 135 -14.52 -4.36 18.30
CA HIS A 135 -14.73 -5.77 18.02
C HIS A 135 -15.81 -5.97 16.93
N LYS A 136 -15.77 -7.13 16.28
CA LYS A 136 -16.81 -7.54 15.31
C LYS A 136 -17.90 -8.36 16.00
N PHE A 137 -19.01 -8.59 15.31
CA PHE A 137 -20.09 -9.46 15.80
C PHE A 137 -19.59 -10.84 16.31
N SER A 138 -18.63 -11.44 15.61
CA SER A 138 -18.04 -12.73 15.99
C SER A 138 -17.23 -12.70 17.28
N GLU A 139 -16.77 -11.53 17.70
CA GLU A 139 -15.91 -11.29 18.87
C GLU A 139 -16.68 -10.50 19.94
N CYS A 140 -18.01 -10.48 19.87
CA CYS A 140 -18.84 -9.68 20.76
C CYS A 140 -18.99 -10.37 22.13
N PRO A 141 -18.62 -9.71 23.24
CA PRO A 141 -18.71 -10.28 24.58
C PRO A 141 -20.16 -10.45 25.06
N GLU A 142 -21.10 -9.68 24.50
CA GLU A 142 -22.53 -9.74 24.85
C GLU A 142 -23.31 -10.73 23.95
N ARG A 143 -22.63 -11.57 23.18
CA ARG A 143 -23.29 -12.48 22.23
C ARG A 143 -24.06 -13.58 22.99
N ASP A 144 -25.39 -13.55 22.87
CA ASP A 144 -26.26 -14.67 23.27
C ASP A 144 -26.34 -15.70 22.13
N ASP A 145 -25.60 -16.81 22.28
CA ASP A 145 -25.53 -17.88 21.28
C ASP A 145 -26.87 -18.59 21.05
N GLU A 146 -27.71 -18.64 22.09
CA GLU A 146 -29.04 -19.27 22.07
C GLU A 146 -30.08 -18.48 21.25
N ILE A 147 -29.96 -17.15 21.20
CA ILE A 147 -30.95 -16.27 20.56
C ILE A 147 -30.60 -16.00 19.08
N MET A 148 -29.31 -16.12 18.73
CA MET A 148 -28.77 -15.60 17.46
C MET A 148 -28.29 -16.66 16.46
N GLY A 149 -28.63 -17.94 16.67
CA GLY A 149 -28.55 -19.01 15.65
C GLY A 149 -27.38 -18.84 14.68
N SER A 150 -26.14 -18.88 15.17
CA SER A 150 -24.99 -18.66 14.31
C SER A 150 -24.89 -19.75 13.26
N GLY A 151 -25.09 -19.35 11.99
CA GLY A 151 -24.92 -20.24 10.85
C GLY A 151 -26.22 -20.66 10.17
N ILE A 152 -27.39 -20.21 10.62
CA ILE A 152 -28.63 -20.46 9.86
C ILE A 152 -28.75 -19.53 8.66
N CYS A 153 -29.22 -20.09 7.55
CA CYS A 153 -29.63 -19.34 6.39
C CYS A 153 -30.91 -18.56 6.70
N PHE A 154 -30.82 -17.24 6.74
CA PHE A 154 -31.98 -16.37 7.01
C PHE A 154 -33.15 -16.48 6.00
N LYS A 155 -32.95 -17.16 4.86
CA LYS A 155 -33.99 -17.40 3.84
C LYS A 155 -34.73 -18.73 4.03
N CYS A 156 -34.06 -19.77 4.52
CA CYS A 156 -34.63 -21.13 4.56
C CYS A 156 -34.42 -21.89 5.87
N GLY A 157 -33.71 -21.32 6.85
CA GLY A 157 -33.47 -21.91 8.16
C GLY A 157 -32.39 -23.00 8.21
N SER A 158 -31.81 -23.40 7.07
CA SER A 158 -30.75 -24.43 7.02
C SER A 158 -29.42 -23.92 7.59
N THR A 159 -28.71 -24.75 8.36
CA THR A 159 -27.37 -24.46 8.91
C THR A 159 -26.23 -24.75 7.94
N GLU A 160 -26.51 -25.37 6.79
CA GLU A 160 -25.47 -25.84 5.85
C GLU A 160 -24.88 -24.71 4.99
N HIS A 161 -25.58 -23.58 4.87
CA HIS A 161 -25.17 -22.49 4.00
C HIS A 161 -25.63 -21.12 4.49
N ILE A 162 -24.94 -20.09 4.02
CA ILE A 162 -25.28 -18.68 4.28
C ILE A 162 -26.33 -18.21 3.27
N SER A 163 -27.14 -17.20 3.61
CA SER A 163 -28.20 -16.66 2.76
C SER A 163 -27.80 -16.27 1.33
N SER A 164 -26.52 -15.94 1.09
CA SER A 164 -25.96 -15.65 -0.23
C SER A 164 -25.81 -16.89 -1.11
N ARG A 165 -25.56 -18.05 -0.52
CA ARG A 165 -25.42 -19.35 -1.19
C ARG A 165 -26.69 -20.21 -1.08
N CYS A 166 -27.82 -19.58 -0.74
CA CYS A 166 -29.09 -20.29 -0.63
C CYS A 166 -29.64 -20.65 -2.01
N HIS A 167 -29.84 -21.95 -2.24
CA HIS A 167 -30.44 -22.49 -3.46
C HIS A 167 -31.92 -22.08 -3.62
N ARG A 168 -32.60 -21.68 -2.54
CA ARG A 168 -34.01 -21.29 -2.55
C ARG A 168 -34.15 -19.83 -3.03
N LYS A 169 -34.41 -19.65 -4.34
CA LYS A 169 -34.44 -18.32 -5.00
C LYS A 169 -35.75 -17.55 -4.81
N ASN A 170 -36.86 -18.21 -4.45
CA ASN A 170 -38.20 -17.61 -4.42
C ASN A 170 -38.66 -17.08 -3.05
N VAL A 171 -37.76 -16.94 -2.07
CA VAL A 171 -38.12 -16.38 -0.75
C VAL A 171 -37.95 -14.86 -0.80
N ARG A 172 -39.07 -14.12 -0.69
CA ARG A 172 -39.06 -12.67 -0.47
C ARG A 172 -38.81 -12.40 1.02
N GLY A 173 -37.83 -11.54 1.32
CA GLY A 173 -37.46 -11.19 2.69
C GLY A 173 -36.60 -12.24 3.40
N PHE A 174 -36.55 -12.14 4.72
CA PHE A 174 -35.71 -12.97 5.58
C PHE A 174 -36.52 -13.55 6.75
N PRO A 175 -37.39 -14.55 6.49
CA PRO A 175 -38.31 -15.11 7.50
C PRO A 175 -37.59 -15.67 8.72
N TYR A 176 -36.38 -16.20 8.56
CA TYR A 176 -35.58 -16.80 9.63
C TYR A 176 -34.52 -15.84 10.20
N ALA A 177 -34.47 -14.57 9.75
CA ALA A 177 -33.59 -13.58 10.39
C ALA A 177 -34.22 -13.12 11.70
N THR A 178 -33.44 -13.15 12.78
CA THR A 178 -33.78 -12.50 14.06
C THR A 178 -33.25 -11.06 14.05
N CYS A 179 -34.12 -10.09 14.28
CA CYS A 179 -33.75 -8.68 14.36
C CYS A 179 -32.93 -8.39 15.63
N PHE A 180 -31.79 -7.72 15.49
CA PHE A 180 -30.91 -7.38 16.63
C PHE A 180 -31.49 -6.27 17.54
N VAL A 181 -32.52 -5.54 17.09
CA VAL A 181 -33.12 -4.44 17.84
C VAL A 181 -34.35 -4.90 18.62
N CYS A 182 -35.32 -5.54 17.95
CA CYS A 182 -36.59 -5.95 18.57
C CYS A 182 -36.66 -7.43 18.94
N ARG A 183 -35.61 -8.22 18.62
CA ARG A 183 -35.52 -9.68 18.86
C ARG A 183 -36.61 -10.53 18.18
N GLN A 184 -37.40 -9.96 17.29
CA GLN A 184 -38.42 -10.68 16.53
C GLN A 184 -37.82 -11.28 15.25
N GLN A 185 -38.35 -12.42 14.83
CA GLN A 185 -37.98 -13.06 13.57
C GLN A 185 -38.75 -12.46 12.38
N GLY A 186 -38.14 -12.51 11.20
CA GLY A 186 -38.79 -12.17 9.92
C GLY A 186 -38.22 -10.97 9.17
N HIS A 187 -37.33 -10.19 9.80
CA HIS A 187 -36.72 -9.00 9.20
C HIS A 187 -35.30 -8.75 9.73
N LEU A 188 -34.53 -7.95 8.99
CA LEU A 188 -33.21 -7.49 9.42
C LEU A 188 -33.34 -6.20 10.23
N SER A 189 -32.36 -5.91 11.10
CA SER A 189 -32.34 -4.69 11.94
C SER A 189 -32.49 -3.37 11.17
N ARG A 190 -32.09 -3.36 9.89
CA ARG A 190 -32.24 -2.21 8.98
C ARG A 190 -33.71 -1.93 8.63
N ASP A 191 -34.53 -2.97 8.50
CA ASP A 191 -35.94 -2.88 8.10
C ASP A 191 -36.88 -2.90 9.33
N CYS A 192 -36.32 -2.78 10.53
CA CYS A 192 -37.07 -2.76 11.78
C CYS A 192 -37.64 -1.36 12.07
N ASP A 193 -38.94 -1.25 12.27
CA ASP A 193 -39.60 0.03 12.61
C ASP A 193 -39.23 0.57 14.00
N LYS A 194 -38.75 -0.29 14.91
CA LYS A 194 -38.30 0.09 16.26
C LYS A 194 -36.83 0.54 16.31
N ASN A 195 -36.13 0.58 15.18
CA ASN A 195 -34.71 0.95 15.14
C ASN A 195 -34.53 2.49 15.08
N ALA A 196 -34.35 3.11 16.25
CA ALA A 196 -34.16 4.56 16.39
C ALA A 196 -32.91 5.12 15.66
N ASN A 197 -31.90 4.29 15.42
CA ASN A 197 -30.65 4.67 14.78
C ASN A 197 -30.64 4.36 13.26
N GLY A 198 -31.66 3.66 12.76
CA GLY A 198 -31.77 3.21 11.37
C GLY A 198 -30.54 2.45 10.85
N ILE A 199 -30.17 2.71 9.59
CA ILE A 199 -29.05 2.02 8.92
C ILE A 199 -27.68 2.51 9.40
N TYR A 200 -27.58 3.68 10.03
CA TYR A 200 -26.32 4.26 10.45
C TYR A 200 -25.84 3.63 11.78
N PRO A 201 -24.64 3.03 11.84
CA PRO A 201 -24.17 2.36 13.06
C PRO A 201 -24.07 3.28 14.27
N ASP A 202 -23.53 4.50 14.07
CA ASP A 202 -23.38 5.54 15.10
C ASP A 202 -24.66 6.39 15.29
N GLY A 203 -25.76 6.01 14.63
CA GLY A 203 -26.96 6.84 14.53
C GLY A 203 -26.82 7.96 13.51
N GLY A 204 -27.92 8.68 13.29
CA GLY A 204 -28.03 9.77 12.31
C GLY A 204 -28.91 9.43 11.12
N SER A 205 -28.90 10.33 10.13
CA SER A 205 -29.78 10.27 8.97
C SER A 205 -29.06 10.70 7.70
N CYS A 206 -29.61 10.36 6.55
CA CYS A 206 -29.11 10.84 5.27
C CYS A 206 -29.05 12.37 5.24
N ASN A 207 -27.87 12.93 5.05
CA ASN A 207 -27.65 14.39 5.07
C ASN A 207 -28.39 15.17 3.97
N LEU A 208 -28.95 14.48 2.96
CA LEU A 208 -29.70 15.11 1.87
C LEU A 208 -31.20 15.20 2.15
N CYS A 209 -31.77 14.22 2.86
CA CYS A 209 -33.23 14.09 3.01
C CYS A 209 -33.70 13.79 4.45
N GLY A 210 -32.78 13.63 5.40
CA GLY A 210 -33.11 13.29 6.79
C GLY A 210 -33.61 11.86 7.03
N SER A 211 -33.66 11.00 6.00
CA SER A 211 -34.12 9.62 6.19
C SER A 211 -33.05 8.72 6.79
N GLN A 212 -33.44 7.86 7.73
CA GLN A 212 -32.58 6.82 8.31
C GLN A 212 -32.66 5.47 7.57
N LYS A 213 -33.55 5.35 6.56
CA LYS A 213 -33.85 4.11 5.83
C LYS A 213 -32.93 3.85 4.62
N HIS A 214 -32.00 4.74 4.31
CA HIS A 214 -31.01 4.54 3.24
C HIS A 214 -29.69 5.23 3.53
N LEU A 215 -28.60 4.73 2.92
CA LEU A 215 -27.31 5.42 2.90
C LEU A 215 -27.37 6.57 1.90
N LYS A 216 -26.60 7.64 2.13
CA LYS A 216 -26.46 8.79 1.21
C LYS A 216 -26.27 8.39 -0.27
N LYS A 217 -25.58 7.27 -0.53
CA LYS A 217 -25.34 6.73 -1.89
C LYS A 217 -26.61 6.31 -2.63
N HIS A 218 -27.63 5.88 -1.89
CA HIS A 218 -28.93 5.42 -2.39
C HIS A 218 -30.05 6.40 -2.05
N CYS A 219 -29.71 7.68 -1.84
CA CYS A 219 -30.70 8.70 -1.59
C CYS A 219 -31.43 9.05 -2.89
N PRO A 220 -32.77 9.01 -2.93
CA PRO A 220 -33.53 9.37 -4.14
C PRO A 220 -33.39 10.85 -4.52
N LEU A 221 -32.97 11.70 -3.58
CA LEU A 221 -32.67 13.12 -3.83
C LEU A 221 -31.21 13.36 -4.25
N LYS A 222 -30.40 12.30 -4.36
CA LYS A 222 -29.06 12.43 -4.91
C LYS A 222 -29.23 12.71 -6.40
N LYS A 223 -28.99 13.96 -6.83
CA LYS A 223 -28.83 14.27 -8.25
C LYS A 223 -27.71 13.39 -8.77
N ASP A 224 -27.99 12.62 -9.82
CA ASP A 224 -26.98 11.87 -10.56
C ASP A 224 -26.05 12.87 -11.23
N THR A 225 -25.04 13.33 -10.51
CA THR A 225 -23.84 13.87 -11.16
C THR A 225 -23.12 12.66 -11.71
N ASP A 226 -23.25 12.44 -13.02
CA ASP A 226 -22.57 11.41 -13.78
C ASP A 226 -21.09 11.29 -13.35
N ASP A 227 -20.67 10.03 -13.18
CA ASP A 227 -19.29 9.62 -13.00
C ASP A 227 -18.46 9.99 -14.26
N ASN A 228 -17.93 11.21 -14.34
CA ASN A 228 -16.55 11.42 -14.77
C ASN A 228 -16.05 12.86 -14.51
N SER A 229 -14.80 12.93 -14.07
CA SER A 229 -13.96 14.11 -13.83
C SER A 229 -14.10 14.83 -12.47
N GLN A 230 -12.98 14.74 -11.74
CA GLN A 230 -12.54 15.63 -10.67
C GLN A 230 -13.27 15.51 -9.34
N THR A 231 -12.64 14.71 -8.48
CA THR A 231 -12.60 14.90 -7.04
C THR A 231 -12.18 16.33 -6.70
N GLU A 232 -13.09 17.30 -6.77
CA GLU A 232 -12.98 18.50 -5.94
C GLU A 232 -13.48 18.13 -4.55
N SER A 233 -12.51 17.74 -3.73
CA SER A 233 -12.70 17.60 -2.30
C SER A 233 -13.03 18.98 -1.74
N LEU A 234 -14.28 19.19 -1.32
CA LEU A 234 -14.59 20.22 -0.33
C LEU A 234 -13.81 19.86 0.94
N VAL A 235 -12.65 20.50 1.06
CA VAL A 235 -11.75 20.42 2.20
C VAL A 235 -12.44 21.12 3.37
N VAL A 236 -13.30 20.39 4.08
CA VAL A 236 -13.41 20.67 5.51
C VAL A 236 -12.05 20.28 6.07
N ALA A 237 -11.30 21.27 6.51
CA ALA A 237 -9.96 21.16 7.08
C ALA A 237 -9.96 20.14 8.23
N ARG A 238 -9.82 18.85 7.89
CA ARG A 238 -9.13 17.89 8.72
C ARG A 238 -7.68 18.07 8.37
N ASN A 239 -6.92 18.59 9.32
CA ASN A 239 -5.47 18.70 9.27
C ASN A 239 -4.87 17.31 9.00
N ASN A 240 -4.79 16.91 7.73
CA ASN A 240 -3.90 15.89 7.24
C ASN A 240 -2.54 16.54 7.00
N ALA A 241 -2.00 17.15 8.06
CA ALA A 241 -0.59 17.46 8.19
C ALA A 241 0.00 16.41 9.12
N ALA A 242 0.33 15.26 8.55
CA ALA A 242 1.29 14.33 9.11
C ALA A 242 1.99 13.57 7.97
N GLY A 243 2.42 14.33 6.96
CA GLY A 243 3.78 14.17 6.48
C GLY A 243 4.67 14.71 7.58
N GLY A 244 4.97 13.83 8.53
CA GLY A 244 5.81 14.09 9.68
C GLY A 244 6.77 12.92 9.76
N ASP A 245 7.93 13.15 9.20
CA ASP A 245 9.24 12.73 9.66
C ASP A 245 9.32 12.88 11.20
N ASP A 246 8.55 12.06 11.92
CA ASP A 246 8.76 11.85 13.34
C ASP A 246 9.91 10.86 13.45
N ASP A 247 11.12 11.40 13.30
CA ASP A 247 12.35 10.79 13.81
C ASP A 247 12.20 10.64 15.34
N LEU A 248 11.49 9.60 15.76
CA LEU A 248 11.49 9.16 17.14
C LEU A 248 12.85 8.50 17.41
N PRO A 249 13.68 9.07 18.31
CA PRO A 249 15.01 8.58 18.57
C PRO A 249 14.92 7.17 19.17
N TYR A 250 15.58 6.25 18.50
CA TYR A 250 15.92 4.96 19.05
C TYR A 250 16.76 5.20 20.32
N ILE A 251 16.26 4.74 21.46
CA ILE A 251 17.01 4.76 22.72
C ILE A 251 18.24 3.87 22.54
N GLU A 252 19.41 4.49 22.47
CA GLU A 252 20.70 3.83 22.53
C GLU A 252 20.93 3.31 23.95
N ASN A 253 21.04 1.98 24.10
CA ASN A 253 21.78 1.42 25.21
C ASN A 253 23.27 1.41 24.84
N SER A 254 24.05 2.12 25.64
CA SER A 254 25.47 2.41 25.43
C SER A 254 26.41 1.23 25.74
N ALA A 255 27.64 1.39 25.21
CA ALA A 255 28.90 0.66 25.43
C ALA A 255 29.10 -0.56 24.49
N VAL A 256 30.21 -0.71 23.76
CA VAL A 256 31.61 -0.43 24.11
C VAL A 256 32.42 0.00 22.87
N ASN A 257 33.38 0.90 23.09
CA ASN A 257 34.36 1.38 22.12
C ASN A 257 35.47 0.33 21.92
N ILE A 258 35.61 -0.24 20.72
CA ILE A 258 36.77 -1.05 20.34
C ILE A 258 37.30 -0.59 18.97
N LYS A 259 38.46 0.07 18.99
CA LYS A 259 39.27 0.34 17.79
C LYS A 259 40.03 -0.92 17.40
N ILE A 260 39.67 -1.62 16.31
CA ILE A 260 40.59 -2.54 15.62
C ILE A 260 40.39 -2.51 14.09
N THR A 261 41.52 -2.59 13.40
CA THR A 261 41.85 -2.41 11.99
C THR A 261 41.24 -3.44 11.02
N LYS A 262 41.13 -3.02 9.75
CA LYS A 262 40.57 -3.72 8.58
C LYS A 262 41.04 -5.18 8.39
N LYS A 263 40.08 -6.09 8.17
CA LYS A 263 40.19 -7.25 7.28
C LYS A 263 38.81 -7.56 6.69
N LEU A 264 38.72 -7.75 5.36
CA LEU A 264 37.47 -8.09 4.67
C LEU A 264 37.05 -9.52 5.02
N GLU A 265 36.02 -9.66 5.84
CA GLU A 265 35.28 -10.91 6.00
C GLU A 265 33.82 -10.72 5.57
N ARG A 266 33.26 -11.77 4.96
CA ARG A 266 31.91 -11.78 4.38
C ARG A 266 30.87 -11.58 5.48
N LYS A 267 30.28 -10.39 5.54
CA LYS A 267 29.26 -10.03 6.54
C LYS A 267 27.94 -10.74 6.23
N VAL A 268 27.57 -11.69 7.06
CA VAL A 268 26.24 -12.33 7.10
C VAL A 268 25.35 -11.53 8.04
N VAL A 269 24.11 -11.22 7.63
CA VAL A 269 23.12 -10.63 8.54
C VAL A 269 22.70 -11.71 9.53
N HIS A 270 23.04 -11.53 10.81
CA HIS A 270 22.76 -12.52 11.85
C HIS A 270 21.26 -12.62 12.15
N VAL A 271 20.86 -13.88 12.41
CA VAL A 271 19.51 -14.35 12.75
C VAL A 271 19.01 -13.64 14.00
#